data_AF-A0A7S0PIX5-F1
#
_entry.id   AF-A0A7S0PIX5-F1
#
_cell.length_a   1.000
_cell.length_b   1.000
_cell.length_c   1.000
_cell.angle_alpha   90.00
_cell.angle_beta   90.00
_cell.angle_gamma   90.00
#
_symmetry.space_group_name_H-M   'P 1'
#
loop_
_entity.id
_entity.type
_entity.pdbx_description
1 polymer ?
#
loop_
_entity_poly.entity_id
_entity_poly.type
_entity_poly.pdbx_seq_one_letter_code
_entity_poly.pdbx_strand_id
1 'polypeptide(L)'
;DDVPKKHRKLSDDDAADDAEDLAEEAEVAEEEVEEEEEEEDPIELLKAQGVSEDVAKRMLEKADGDLDAAVMLIVEHQELEKEEKDLAKVMEESLQEAEAESQKRRNHDEERKRSAPAEFFQGCSFLEHLGKDVAAALFSSDAKEDVIAILDLERKCRQWYRARGGDVADYFSRIAVKAVANVEYEGKKGGDESGEQGNIK
;
A
#
# COMPACT_ATOMS: atom_id res chain seq x y z
N ASP A 1 -69.05 24.16 -33.50
CA ASP A 1 -68.62 25.35 -34.26
C ASP A 1 -67.40 24.96 -35.08
N ASP A 2 -67.58 24.42 -36.29
CA ASP A 2 -68.14 25.07 -37.49
C ASP A 2 -67.15 26.10 -38.06
N VAL A 3 -66.24 25.59 -38.89
CA VAL A 3 -65.49 26.33 -39.95
C VAL A 3 -66.56 27.03 -40.80
N PRO A 4 -66.46 28.29 -41.30
CA PRO A 4 -65.64 28.50 -42.52
C PRO A 4 -65.38 29.93 -43.08
N LYS A 5 -64.74 29.92 -44.26
CA LYS A 5 -64.94 30.79 -45.45
C LYS A 5 -64.20 32.15 -45.43
N LYS A 6 -63.20 32.32 -46.29
CA LYS A 6 -63.24 32.59 -47.76
C LYS A 6 -63.45 34.07 -48.08
N HIS A 7 -63.01 34.40 -49.30
CA HIS A 7 -63.29 35.59 -50.13
C HIS A 7 -62.17 36.64 -50.00
N ARG A 8 -61.47 37.02 -51.07
CA ARG A 8 -61.94 37.59 -52.34
C ARG A 8 -60.73 37.58 -53.31
N LYS A 9 -60.76 36.93 -54.49
CA LYS A 9 -61.35 37.30 -55.80
C LYS A 9 -60.95 38.67 -56.37
N LEU A 10 -60.34 38.56 -57.57
CA LEU A 10 -60.33 39.47 -58.73
C LEU A 10 -59.35 40.65 -58.60
N SER A 11 -58.58 41.00 -59.62
CA SER A 11 -58.96 41.07 -61.04
C SER A 11 -57.79 40.85 -62.01
N ASP A 12 -58.10 40.19 -63.13
CA ASP A 12 -57.45 40.39 -64.42
C ASP A 12 -57.60 41.87 -64.82
N ASP A 13 -56.52 42.49 -65.28
CA ASP A 13 -56.59 43.60 -66.22
C ASP A 13 -55.59 43.35 -67.35
N ASP A 14 -56.18 43.15 -68.52
CA ASP A 14 -55.62 43.23 -69.87
C ASP A 14 -54.75 44.48 -70.05
N ALA A 15 -53.59 44.33 -70.71
CA ALA A 15 -53.38 44.91 -72.04
C ALA A 15 -51.92 44.72 -72.50
N ALA A 16 -51.81 44.20 -73.72
CA ALA A 16 -50.61 43.99 -74.53
C ALA A 16 -49.73 45.24 -74.70
N ASP A 17 -48.43 45.03 -74.91
CA ASP A 17 -47.76 45.06 -76.23
C ASP A 17 -46.25 45.37 -76.08
N ASP A 18 -45.49 45.02 -77.12
CA ASP A 18 -44.06 45.32 -77.40
C ASP A 18 -43.05 44.27 -76.87
N ALA A 19 -42.78 43.17 -77.58
CA ALA A 19 -42.09 42.99 -78.87
C ALA A 19 -40.55 42.96 -78.76
N GLU A 20 -39.99 41.86 -79.30
CA GLU A 20 -38.60 41.64 -79.76
C GLU A 20 -37.51 41.62 -78.65
N ASP A 21 -36.43 40.85 -78.67
CA ASP A 21 -35.91 39.68 -79.40
C ASP A 21 -34.53 39.40 -78.72
N LEU A 22 -33.99 38.19 -78.88
CA LEU A 22 -32.58 37.80 -78.66
C LEU A 22 -32.05 37.68 -77.22
N ALA A 23 -31.87 36.43 -76.76
CA ALA A 23 -30.57 35.75 -76.80
C ALA A 23 -30.63 34.43 -76.00
N GLU A 24 -30.28 33.32 -76.65
CA GLU A 24 -29.88 32.08 -75.96
C GLU A 24 -28.64 32.37 -75.10
N GLU A 25 -28.75 32.26 -73.77
CA GLU A 25 -27.60 31.95 -72.92
C GLU A 25 -27.91 30.69 -72.12
N ALA A 26 -27.08 29.68 -72.37
CA ALA A 26 -27.04 28.42 -71.64
C ALA A 26 -26.46 28.66 -70.24
N GLU A 27 -27.08 27.99 -69.26
CA GLU A 27 -26.57 27.48 -67.99
C GLU A 27 -25.44 28.26 -67.28
N VAL A 28 -25.74 28.76 -66.08
CA VAL A 28 -25.05 28.32 -64.87
C VAL A 28 -26.07 28.32 -63.73
N ALA A 29 -26.55 27.15 -63.33
CA ALA A 29 -27.06 27.01 -61.98
C ALA A 29 -25.84 27.16 -61.07
N GLU A 30 -25.74 28.29 -60.37
CA GLU A 30 -24.83 28.41 -59.22
C GLU A 30 -25.34 27.41 -58.18
N GLU A 31 -24.84 26.17 -58.25
CA GLU A 31 -24.82 25.27 -57.11
C GLU A 31 -23.98 25.99 -56.06
N GLU A 32 -24.66 26.54 -55.05
CA GLU A 32 -24.02 26.89 -53.79
C GLU A 32 -23.35 25.60 -53.30
N VAL A 33 -22.05 25.50 -53.52
CA VAL A 33 -21.22 24.51 -52.82
C VAL A 33 -21.28 24.96 -51.37
N GLU A 34 -22.20 24.38 -50.60
CA GLU A 34 -22.10 24.35 -49.15
C GLU A 34 -20.69 23.84 -48.85
N GLU A 35 -19.81 24.73 -48.37
CA GLU A 35 -18.55 24.32 -47.77
C GLU A 35 -18.95 23.42 -46.59
N GLU A 36 -18.89 22.11 -46.78
CA GLU A 36 -18.95 21.16 -45.67
C GLU A 36 -17.82 21.55 -44.73
N GLU A 37 -18.15 22.19 -43.60
CA GLU A 37 -17.21 22.36 -42.50
C GLU A 37 -16.75 20.93 -42.14
N GLU A 38 -15.51 20.59 -42.50
CA GLU A 38 -14.89 19.34 -42.04
C GLU A 38 -14.91 19.39 -40.51
N GLU A 39 -15.88 18.72 -39.88
CA GLU A 39 -15.89 18.54 -38.43
C GLU A 39 -14.55 17.90 -38.04
N GLU A 40 -13.68 18.69 -37.40
CA GLU A 40 -12.37 18.23 -36.96
C GLU A 40 -12.55 16.99 -36.08
N ASP A 41 -11.87 15.89 -36.42
CA ASP A 41 -11.99 14.62 -35.70
C ASP A 41 -11.73 14.85 -34.20
N PRO A 42 -12.72 14.59 -33.31
CA PRO A 42 -12.60 14.86 -31.88
C PRO A 42 -11.44 14.10 -31.23
N ILE A 43 -10.99 12.98 -31.81
CA ILE A 43 -9.83 12.23 -31.32
C ILE A 43 -8.53 12.98 -31.63
N GLU A 44 -8.39 13.55 -32.83
CA GLU A 44 -7.21 14.32 -33.23
C GLU A 44 -7.10 15.62 -32.42
N LEU A 45 -8.23 16.26 -32.10
CA LEU A 45 -8.28 17.40 -31.20
C LEU A 45 -7.76 17.07 -29.79
N LEU A 46 -8.21 15.96 -29.20
CA LEU A 46 -7.74 15.54 -27.87
C LEU A 46 -6.27 15.12 -27.89
N LYS A 47 -5.80 14.48 -28.98
CA LYS A 47 -4.39 14.14 -29.16
C LYS A 47 -3.50 15.38 -29.27
N ALA A 48 -3.95 16.42 -29.97
CA ALA A 48 -3.24 17.70 -30.05
C ALA A 48 -3.08 18.36 -28.67
N GLN A 49 -4.01 18.10 -27.74
CA GLN A 49 -3.91 18.53 -26.34
C GLN A 49 -3.05 17.61 -25.46
N GLY A 50 -2.43 16.57 -26.03
CA GLY A 50 -1.53 15.65 -25.32
C GLY A 50 -2.24 14.49 -24.65
N VAL A 51 -3.53 14.26 -24.92
CA VAL A 51 -4.26 13.08 -24.46
C VAL A 51 -3.87 11.88 -25.31
N SER A 52 -3.57 10.74 -24.69
CA SER A 52 -3.27 9.52 -25.46
C SER A 52 -4.52 9.06 -26.22
N GLU A 53 -4.32 8.50 -27.41
CA GLU A 53 -5.41 8.04 -28.28
C GLU A 53 -6.34 7.04 -27.57
N ASP A 54 -5.79 6.14 -26.76
CA ASP A 54 -6.56 5.16 -25.97
C ASP A 54 -7.40 5.80 -24.86
N VAL A 55 -6.95 6.94 -24.30
CA VAL A 55 -7.74 7.70 -23.33
C VAL A 55 -8.80 8.52 -24.05
N ALA A 56 -8.45 9.20 -25.15
CA ALA A 56 -9.39 9.96 -25.96
C ALA A 56 -10.55 9.10 -26.45
N LYS A 57 -10.26 7.93 -27.03
CA LYS A 57 -11.29 6.96 -27.48
C LYS A 57 -12.19 6.49 -26.34
N ARG A 58 -11.62 6.09 -25.20
CA ARG A 58 -12.41 5.63 -24.04
C ARG A 58 -13.26 6.72 -23.42
N MET A 59 -12.78 7.97 -23.41
CA MET A 59 -13.53 9.08 -22.80
C MET A 59 -14.62 9.60 -23.73
N LEU A 60 -14.38 9.64 -25.04
CA LEU A 60 -15.42 9.91 -26.03
C LEU A 60 -16.51 8.83 -26.03
N GLU A 61 -16.14 7.55 -25.94
CA GLU A 61 -17.11 6.45 -25.83
C GLU A 61 -17.97 6.58 -24.56
N LYS A 62 -17.37 6.98 -23.42
CA LYS A 62 -18.11 7.23 -22.16
C LYS A 62 -18.97 8.49 -22.20
N ALA A 63 -18.62 9.44 -23.04
CA ALA A 63 -19.33 10.71 -23.22
C ALA A 63 -20.37 10.63 -24.34
N ASP A 64 -20.67 9.45 -24.88
CA ASP A 64 -21.58 9.24 -26.01
C ASP A 64 -21.21 10.08 -27.25
N GLY A 65 -19.91 10.34 -27.44
CA GLY A 65 -19.37 11.14 -28.55
C GLY A 65 -19.32 12.65 -28.32
N ASP A 66 -19.81 13.16 -27.18
CA ASP A 66 -19.72 14.57 -26.82
C ASP A 66 -18.28 14.95 -26.40
N LEU A 67 -17.66 15.85 -27.17
CA LEU A 67 -16.29 16.30 -26.94
C LEU A 67 -16.15 17.05 -25.61
N ASP A 68 -17.08 17.94 -25.26
CA ASP A 68 -17.00 18.74 -24.04
C ASP A 68 -17.15 17.85 -22.80
N ALA A 69 -18.08 16.91 -22.84
CA ALA A 69 -18.24 15.91 -21.79
C ALA A 69 -17.01 14.99 -21.70
N ALA A 70 -16.42 14.58 -22.82
CA ALA A 70 -15.18 13.79 -22.83
C ALA A 70 -14.00 14.56 -22.22
N VAL A 71 -13.86 15.86 -22.52
CA VAL A 71 -12.83 16.73 -21.92
C VAL A 71 -12.98 16.78 -20.40
N MET A 72 -14.20 16.98 -19.88
CA MET A 72 -14.44 16.97 -18.44
C MET A 72 -14.03 15.64 -17.79
N LEU A 73 -14.38 14.50 -18.40
CA LEU A 73 -13.99 13.17 -17.91
C LEU A 73 -12.47 12.95 -17.96
N ILE A 74 -11.78 13.50 -18.96
CA ILE A 74 -10.32 13.43 -19.08
C ILE A 74 -9.66 14.20 -17.94
N VAL A 75 -10.14 15.41 -17.66
CA VAL A 75 -9.62 16.24 -16.55
C VAL A 75 -9.78 15.50 -15.23
N GLU A 76 -10.98 15.00 -14.93
CA GLU A 76 -11.23 14.23 -13.70
C GLU A 76 -10.33 12.99 -13.60
N HIS A 77 -10.15 12.25 -14.69
CA HIS A 77 -9.28 11.08 -14.70
C HIS A 77 -7.81 11.44 -14.43
N GLN A 78 -7.32 12.54 -15.00
CA GLN A 78 -5.95 13.00 -14.76
C GLN A 78 -5.74 13.47 -13.32
N GLU A 79 -6.74 14.14 -12.73
CA GLU A 79 -6.73 14.53 -11.33
C GLU A 79 -6.67 13.31 -10.41
N LEU A 80 -7.52 12.30 -10.65
CA LEU A 80 -7.52 11.05 -9.90
C LEU A 80 -6.19 10.30 -10.03
N GLU A 81 -5.61 10.21 -11.23
CA GLU A 81 -4.29 9.60 -11.42
C GLU A 81 -3.19 10.33 -10.63
N LYS A 82 -3.27 11.66 -10.56
CA LYS A 82 -2.30 12.45 -9.81
C LYS A 82 -2.47 12.24 -8.31
N GLU A 83 -3.69 12.26 -7.80
CA GLU A 83 -4.00 11.96 -6.40
C GLU A 83 -3.57 10.55 -6.02
N GLU A 84 -3.78 9.56 -6.89
CA GLU A 84 -3.33 8.18 -6.68
C GLU A 84 -1.80 8.11 -6.58
N LYS A 85 -1.07 8.78 -7.47
CA LYS A 85 0.40 8.83 -7.44
C LYS A 85 0.91 9.53 -6.18
N ASP A 86 0.30 10.64 -5.80
CA ASP A 86 0.66 11.38 -4.59
C ASP A 86 0.38 10.55 -3.33
N LEU A 87 -0.77 9.86 -3.27
CA LEU A 87 -1.11 8.96 -2.18
C LEU A 87 -0.14 7.78 -2.09
N ALA A 88 0.14 7.12 -3.22
CA ALA A 88 1.08 6.01 -3.28
C ALA A 88 2.47 6.42 -2.77
N LYS A 89 2.94 7.61 -3.14
CA LYS A 89 4.20 8.17 -2.66
C LYS A 89 4.20 8.37 -1.14
N VAL A 90 3.16 9.00 -0.58
CA VAL A 90 3.05 9.22 0.86
C VAL A 90 2.99 7.89 1.62
N MET A 91 2.28 6.90 1.08
CA MET A 91 2.21 5.56 1.67
C MET A 91 3.57 4.85 1.65
N GLU A 92 4.32 4.95 0.56
CA GLU A 92 5.67 4.39 0.45
C GLU A 92 6.63 5.05 1.45
N GLU A 93 6.66 6.38 1.51
CA GLU A 93 7.49 7.12 2.47
C GLU A 93 7.15 6.74 3.92
N SER A 94 5.85 6.62 4.24
CA SER A 94 5.39 6.20 5.57
C SER A 94 5.79 4.76 5.89
N LEU A 95 5.72 3.85 4.92
CA LEU A 95 6.15 2.46 5.08
C LEU A 95 7.65 2.40 5.35
N GLN A 96 8.45 3.11 4.55
CA GLN A 96 9.90 3.15 4.70
C GLN A 96 10.31 3.74 6.05
N GLU A 97 9.64 4.79 6.52
CA GLU A 97 9.88 5.35 7.85
C GLU A 97 9.54 4.35 8.96
N ALA A 98 8.39 3.68 8.87
CA ALA A 98 7.97 2.67 9.84
C ALA A 98 8.93 1.46 9.87
N GLU A 99 9.42 1.01 8.72
CA GLU A 99 10.43 -0.05 8.61
C GLU A 99 11.76 0.38 9.23
N ALA A 100 12.22 1.60 8.92
CA ALA A 100 13.45 2.15 9.50
C ALA A 100 13.35 2.30 11.02
N GLU A 101 12.21 2.77 11.53
CA GLU A 101 11.99 2.88 12.98
C GLU A 101 11.91 1.51 13.65
N SER A 102 11.20 0.56 13.04
CA SER A 102 11.14 -0.83 13.50
C SER A 102 12.54 -1.45 13.56
N GLN A 103 13.37 -1.23 12.54
CA GLN A 103 14.73 -1.73 12.53
C GLN A 103 15.61 -1.06 13.58
N LYS A 104 15.49 0.26 13.79
CA LYS A 104 16.19 0.97 14.88
C LYS A 104 15.82 0.39 16.24
N ARG A 105 14.53 0.15 16.49
CA ARG A 105 14.04 -0.46 17.74
C ARG A 105 14.60 -1.88 17.93
N ARG A 106 14.59 -2.71 16.87
CA ARG A 106 15.19 -4.06 16.90
C ARG A 106 16.67 -4.02 17.23
N ASN A 107 17.44 -3.17 16.56
CA ASN A 107 18.88 -3.04 16.80
C ASN A 107 19.17 -2.59 18.25
N HIS A 108 18.42 -1.61 18.74
CA HIS A 108 18.54 -1.14 20.12
C HIS A 108 18.19 -2.24 21.14
N ASP A 109 17.15 -3.02 20.88
CA ASP A 109 16.79 -4.14 21.75
C ASP A 109 17.83 -5.26 21.71
N GLU A 110 18.41 -5.58 20.55
CA GLU A 110 19.52 -6.52 20.41
C GLU A 110 20.77 -6.06 21.16
N GLU A 111 21.08 -4.77 21.11
CA GLU A 111 22.20 -4.19 21.84
C GLU A 111 22.00 -4.27 23.36
N ARG A 112 20.81 -3.89 23.84
CA ARG A 112 20.45 -4.03 25.27
C ARG A 112 20.49 -5.47 25.74
N LYS A 113 19.97 -6.39 24.91
CA LYS A 113 19.97 -7.82 25.17
C LYS A 113 21.40 -8.38 25.28
N ARG A 114 22.34 -7.91 24.48
CA ARG A 114 23.76 -8.35 24.52
C ARG A 114 24.55 -7.74 25.68
N SER A 115 24.33 -6.45 25.94
CA SER A 115 25.09 -5.65 26.93
C SER A 115 24.61 -5.86 28.37
N ALA A 116 23.29 -5.94 28.58
CA ALA A 116 22.68 -6.16 29.89
C ALA A 116 21.56 -7.22 29.83
N PRO A 117 21.88 -8.51 29.59
CA PRO A 117 20.88 -9.56 29.45
C PRO A 117 19.96 -9.69 30.68
N ALA A 118 20.53 -9.60 31.89
CA ALA A 118 19.77 -9.76 33.13
C ALA A 118 18.70 -8.66 33.32
N GLU A 119 19.01 -7.43 32.93
CA GLU A 119 18.05 -6.31 32.97
C GLU A 119 17.05 -6.41 31.81
N PHE A 120 17.51 -6.76 30.61
CA PHE A 120 16.65 -6.88 29.44
C PHE A 120 15.57 -7.94 29.65
N PHE A 121 15.89 -9.07 30.28
CA PHE A 121 14.98 -10.19 30.56
C PHE A 121 14.36 -10.17 31.96
N GLN A 122 14.34 -9.02 32.63
CA GLN A 122 13.66 -8.90 33.92
C GLN A 122 12.19 -9.37 33.82
N GLY A 123 11.75 -10.15 34.83
CA GLY A 123 10.42 -10.75 34.89
C GLY A 123 10.25 -12.10 34.17
N CYS A 124 11.30 -12.62 33.53
CA CYS A 124 11.33 -14.01 33.08
C CYS A 124 11.51 -14.93 34.29
N SER A 125 10.62 -15.91 34.43
CA SER A 125 10.65 -16.82 35.58
C SER A 125 11.81 -17.79 35.52
N PHE A 126 12.33 -18.11 34.33
CA PHE A 126 13.59 -18.84 34.21
C PHE A 126 14.73 -18.09 34.92
N LEU A 127 14.88 -16.79 34.67
CA LEU A 127 15.94 -15.96 35.25
C LEU A 127 15.76 -15.81 36.77
N GLU A 128 14.53 -15.60 37.23
CA GLU A 128 14.22 -15.46 38.65
C GLU A 128 14.61 -16.71 39.45
N HIS A 129 14.33 -17.91 38.91
CA HIS A 129 14.61 -19.18 39.57
C HIS A 129 16.05 -19.67 39.43
N LEU A 130 16.80 -19.16 38.45
CA LEU A 130 18.26 -19.38 38.39
C LEU A 130 18.97 -18.68 39.55
N GLY A 131 18.45 -17.53 40.00
CA GLY A 131 19.12 -16.68 40.98
C GLY A 131 20.26 -15.85 40.38
N LYS A 132 20.64 -14.77 41.07
CA LYS A 132 21.58 -13.76 40.54
C LYS A 132 22.97 -14.33 40.28
N ASP A 133 23.48 -15.19 41.17
CA ASP A 133 24.86 -15.68 41.10
C ASP A 133 25.05 -16.68 39.96
N VAL A 134 24.13 -17.65 39.82
CA VAL A 134 24.15 -18.64 38.73
C VAL A 134 23.90 -17.94 37.39
N ALA A 135 22.96 -17.00 37.33
CA ALA A 135 22.71 -16.22 36.11
C ALA A 135 23.94 -15.42 35.69
N ALA A 136 24.64 -14.74 36.63
CA ALA A 136 25.85 -14.00 36.33
C ALA A 136 26.99 -14.89 35.82
N ALA A 137 27.17 -16.08 36.42
CA ALA A 137 28.12 -17.08 35.95
C ALA A 137 27.80 -17.56 34.53
N LEU A 138 26.53 -17.85 34.24
CA LEU A 138 26.07 -18.30 32.93
C LEU A 138 26.18 -17.22 31.85
N PHE A 139 25.93 -15.95 32.18
CA PHE A 139 26.11 -14.85 31.22
C PHE A 139 27.58 -14.51 30.96
N SER A 140 28.49 -15.00 31.79
CA SER A 140 29.94 -14.83 31.63
C SER A 140 30.62 -16.04 30.99
N SER A 141 29.87 -17.11 30.71
CA SER A 141 30.39 -18.35 30.12
C SER A 141 29.98 -18.51 28.65
N ASP A 142 30.47 -19.57 28.02
CA ASP A 142 30.14 -19.92 26.63
C ASP A 142 28.64 -20.26 26.45
N ALA A 143 27.92 -20.54 27.54
CA ALA A 143 26.48 -20.80 27.53
C ALA A 143 25.61 -19.54 27.45
N LYS A 144 26.22 -18.34 27.40
CA LYS A 144 25.50 -17.05 27.37
C LYS A 144 24.40 -17.01 26.31
N GLU A 145 24.73 -17.38 25.07
CA GLU A 145 23.77 -17.31 23.95
C GLU A 145 22.62 -18.33 24.10
N ASP A 146 22.89 -19.52 24.64
CA ASP A 146 21.85 -20.53 24.90
C ASP A 146 20.89 -20.07 25.99
N VAL A 147 21.40 -19.48 27.07
CA VAL A 147 20.58 -18.92 28.15
C VAL A 147 19.72 -17.77 27.63
N ILE A 148 20.30 -16.90 26.81
CA ILE A 148 19.57 -15.83 26.14
C ILE A 148 18.47 -16.39 25.22
N ALA A 149 18.72 -17.48 24.49
CA ALA A 149 17.73 -18.12 23.63
C ALA A 149 16.55 -18.72 24.43
N ILE A 150 16.83 -19.31 25.59
CA ILE A 150 15.80 -19.82 26.51
C ILE A 150 14.92 -18.67 27.03
N LEU A 151 15.53 -17.54 27.40
CA LEU A 151 14.79 -16.36 27.89
C LEU A 151 13.92 -15.71 26.81
N ASP A 152 14.41 -15.65 25.56
CA ASP A 152 13.63 -15.23 24.41
C ASP A 152 12.44 -16.16 24.16
N LEU A 153 12.66 -17.47 24.28
CA LEU A 153 11.61 -18.46 24.10
C LEU A 153 10.52 -18.29 25.16
N GLU A 154 10.89 -18.07 26.42
CA GLU A 154 9.93 -17.80 27.49
C GLU A 154 9.06 -16.58 27.17
N ARG A 155 9.67 -15.46 26.77
CA ARG A 155 8.93 -14.24 26.39
C ARG A 155 7.97 -14.48 25.23
N LYS A 156 8.42 -15.15 24.16
CA LYS A 156 7.60 -15.49 23.01
C LYS A 156 6.44 -16.41 23.41
N CYS A 157 6.71 -17.43 24.22
CA CYS A 157 5.68 -18.32 24.73
C CYS A 157 4.63 -17.58 25.58
N ARG A 158 5.05 -16.67 26.47
CA ARG A 158 4.10 -15.83 27.23
C ARG A 158 3.26 -14.92 26.33
N GLN A 159 3.87 -14.36 25.29
CA GLN A 159 3.17 -13.50 24.33
C GLN A 159 2.14 -14.29 23.49
N TRP A 160 2.48 -15.51 23.07
CA TRP A 160 1.58 -16.37 22.31
C TRP A 160 0.48 -17.00 23.18
N TYR A 161 0.83 -17.44 24.39
CA TYR A 161 -0.08 -18.13 25.31
C TYR A 161 -0.53 -17.21 26.45
N ARG A 162 -1.03 -16.00 26.15
CA ARG A 162 -1.40 -15.00 27.17
C ARG A 162 -2.30 -15.54 28.27
N ALA A 163 -3.32 -16.33 27.91
CA ALA A 163 -4.26 -16.93 28.85
C ALA A 163 -3.65 -18.03 29.73
N ARG A 164 -2.48 -18.58 29.36
CA ARG A 164 -1.73 -19.62 30.08
C ARG A 164 -0.34 -19.15 30.47
N GLY A 165 -0.16 -17.84 30.68
CA GLY A 165 1.13 -17.27 31.05
C GLY A 165 1.71 -17.87 32.34
N GLY A 166 0.85 -18.27 33.29
CA GLY A 166 1.24 -18.99 34.50
C GLY A 166 1.83 -20.37 34.22
N ASP A 167 1.18 -21.19 33.39
CA ASP A 167 1.68 -22.52 33.01
C ASP A 167 3.04 -22.43 32.31
N VAL A 168 3.23 -21.42 31.46
CA VAL A 168 4.52 -21.13 30.81
C VAL A 168 5.56 -20.75 31.86
N ALA A 169 5.25 -19.83 32.77
CA ALA A 169 6.16 -19.43 33.84
C ALA A 169 6.60 -20.64 34.70
N ASP A 170 5.66 -21.50 35.10
CA ASP A 170 5.93 -22.70 35.89
C ASP A 170 6.83 -23.69 35.15
N TYR A 171 6.62 -23.87 33.86
CA TYR A 171 7.45 -24.75 33.03
C TYR A 171 8.91 -24.28 32.99
N PHE A 172 9.13 -22.99 32.70
CA PHE A 172 10.48 -22.42 32.66
C PHE A 172 11.15 -22.39 34.04
N SER A 173 10.38 -22.14 35.11
CA SER A 173 10.87 -22.22 36.48
C SER A 173 11.42 -23.60 36.82
N ARG A 174 10.73 -24.68 36.41
CA ARG A 174 11.20 -26.06 36.62
C ARG A 174 12.49 -26.37 35.86
N ILE A 175 12.68 -25.80 34.68
CA ILE A 175 13.92 -25.95 33.91
C ILE A 175 15.07 -25.27 34.66
N ALA A 176 14.86 -24.05 35.15
CA ALA A 176 15.86 -23.30 35.92
C ALA A 176 16.27 -24.06 37.19
N VAL A 177 15.31 -24.58 37.97
CA VAL A 177 15.59 -25.36 39.18
C VAL A 177 16.45 -26.59 38.88
N LYS A 178 16.17 -27.30 37.78
CA LYS A 178 16.99 -28.44 37.35
C LYS A 178 18.41 -28.01 36.96
N ALA A 179 18.54 -26.86 36.29
CA ALA A 179 19.85 -26.33 35.90
C ALA A 179 20.70 -25.98 37.13
N VAL A 180 20.12 -25.31 38.13
CA VAL A 180 20.81 -24.99 39.39
C VAL A 180 21.25 -26.25 40.13
N ALA A 181 20.38 -27.25 40.25
CA ALA A 181 20.70 -28.51 40.91
C ALA A 181 21.86 -29.26 40.25
N ASN A 182 21.96 -29.21 38.91
CA ASN A 182 23.07 -29.81 38.17
C ASN A 182 24.40 -29.08 38.44
N VAL A 183 24.37 -27.75 38.50
CA VAL A 183 25.57 -26.93 38.82
C VAL A 183 26.07 -27.21 40.23
N GLU A 184 25.18 -27.30 41.21
CA GLU A 184 25.55 -27.63 42.59
C GLU A 184 26.11 -29.06 42.73
N TYR A 185 25.60 -30.00 41.94
CA TYR A 185 26.08 -31.38 41.94
C TYR A 185 27.49 -31.50 41.35
N GLU A 186 27.80 -30.79 40.27
CA GLU A 186 29.15 -30.75 39.69
C GLU A 186 30.16 -30.07 40.61
N GLY A 187 29.76 -28.98 41.30
CA GLY A 187 30.60 -28.31 42.30
C GLY A 187 30.98 -29.21 43.48
N LYS A 188 30.12 -30.16 43.88
CA LYS A 188 30.41 -31.14 44.94
C LYS A 188 31.34 -32.26 44.49
N LYS A 189 31.26 -32.68 43.23
CA LYS A 189 32.14 -33.74 42.69
C LYS A 189 33.59 -33.27 42.48
N GLY A 190 33.82 -31.97 42.30
CA GLY A 190 35.16 -31.41 42.15
C GLY A 190 35.94 -31.16 43.46
N GLY A 191 35.31 -31.39 44.62
CA GLY A 191 35.88 -31.05 45.94
C GLY A 191 36.54 -32.18 46.74
N ASP A 192 36.39 -33.45 46.33
CA ASP A 192 36.72 -34.62 47.18
C ASP A 192 37.65 -35.66 46.50
N GLU A 193 38.54 -35.23 45.60
CA GLU A 193 39.62 -36.09 45.06
C GLU A 193 41.03 -35.57 45.39
N SER A 194 41.25 -35.09 46.61
CA SER A 194 42.61 -34.91 47.12
C SER A 194 42.74 -35.35 48.58
N GLY A 195 43.24 -36.59 48.77
CA GLY A 195 44.06 -36.91 49.93
C GLY A 195 43.69 -38.16 50.71
N GLU A 196 44.07 -39.34 50.21
CA GLU A 196 44.57 -40.40 51.09
C GLU A 196 45.43 -41.41 50.31
N GLN A 197 46.71 -41.07 50.08
CA GLN A 197 47.73 -42.11 49.89
C GLN A 197 48.16 -42.59 51.27
N GLY A 198 47.41 -43.55 51.80
CA GLY A 198 47.78 -44.29 53.00
C GLY A 198 49.05 -45.11 52.74
N ASN A 199 50.16 -44.67 53.35
CA ASN A 199 51.38 -45.46 53.50
C ASN A 199 51.06 -46.76 54.23
N ILE A 200 51.12 -47.90 53.55
CA ILE A 200 51.19 -49.21 54.18
C ILE A 200 52.68 -49.57 54.29
N LYS A 201 53.16 -49.61 55.54
CA LYS A 201 54.46 -50.16 55.93
C LYS A 201 54.40 -51.69 56.00
#